data_AF-A0A2N1YMF7-F1
#
_entry.id   AF-A0A2N1YMF7-F1
#
_cell.length_a   1.000
_cell.length_b   1.000
_cell.length_c   1.000
_cell.angle_alpha   90.00
_cell.angle_beta   90.00
_cell.angle_gamma   90.00
#
_symmetry.space_group_name_H-M   'P 1'
#
loop_
_entity.id
_entity.type
_entity.pdbx_description
1 polymer ?
#
loop_
_entity_poly.entity_id
_entity_poly.type
_entity_poly.pdbx_seq_one_letter_code
_entity_poly.pdbx_strand_id
1 'polypeptide(L)'
;MQLDASSNTDYVYLNLERGEVIDLSAAQAAMSQEWHIAFRRFAVQLNGGASGSGEVAGALVGLQEDFYSEDGEPNASVFTNATPDSELAVLLADYENPDSWIKDKVVTLLTGPSAVDGGWYIYNPAGGTMSANSGNGWLLRSGEGNSYARMRATELTFNTRAGEGVESFTFEFDVQSPGSNAFNDTATFTGSLPAGGGELCFDFNANSLAACTGSSWDLKIAFWGRDFYLRSNGGVSGAGNGAVFGSFPWSELSLWSNATHDPNGVLVTARYQSDTTSGVFDQHSWYSYNLLGMHRLWPNYRTYMVDADQGDESSSRYLLQIIGYYDATGAGGFPVIRWRTLENGEI
;
A
#
# COMPACT_ATOMS: atom_id res chain seq x y z
N MET A 1 15.65 -12.37 17.57
CA MET A 1 16.38 -12.52 16.30
C MET A 1 16.69 -11.15 15.73
N GLN A 2 17.92 -10.88 15.30
CA GLN A 2 18.27 -9.66 14.55
C GLN A 2 18.36 -10.02 13.07
N LEU A 3 17.80 -9.17 12.21
CA LEU A 3 17.80 -9.35 10.76
C LEU A 3 18.66 -8.26 10.09
N ASP A 4 19.39 -8.59 9.03
CA ASP A 4 20.04 -7.58 8.18
C ASP A 4 19.08 -7.15 7.07
N ALA A 5 18.20 -6.21 7.38
CA ALA A 5 17.30 -5.58 6.42
C ALA A 5 17.86 -4.23 5.93
N SER A 6 19.19 -4.11 5.83
CA SER A 6 19.84 -2.83 5.52
C SER A 6 19.62 -2.36 4.09
N SER A 7 19.25 -3.27 3.17
CA SER A 7 18.90 -2.94 1.77
C SER A 7 17.74 -1.95 1.69
N ASN A 8 17.83 -1.01 0.74
CA ASN A 8 16.74 -0.09 0.42
C ASN A 8 15.77 -0.65 -0.63
N THR A 9 16.12 -1.79 -1.24
CA THR A 9 15.36 -2.39 -2.35
C THR A 9 14.79 -3.75 -1.96
N ASP A 10 15.60 -4.58 -1.30
CA ASP A 10 15.30 -5.99 -1.10
C ASP A 10 14.74 -6.25 0.28
N TYR A 11 13.76 -7.15 0.35
CA TYR A 11 13.18 -7.62 1.59
C TYR A 11 13.92 -8.87 2.09
N VAL A 12 14.01 -8.99 3.41
CA VAL A 12 14.41 -10.21 4.13
C VAL A 12 13.15 -10.95 4.53
N TYR A 13 12.95 -12.14 3.98
CA TYR A 13 11.76 -12.97 4.21
C TYR A 13 11.98 -13.93 5.37
N LEU A 14 11.03 -14.01 6.30
CA LEU A 14 11.13 -14.83 7.51
C LEU A 14 9.95 -15.81 7.60
N ASN A 15 10.27 -17.07 7.89
CA ASN A 15 9.29 -18.05 8.35
C ASN A 15 9.28 -18.08 9.88
N LEU A 16 8.17 -17.67 10.49
CA LEU A 16 8.00 -17.61 11.94
C LEU A 16 7.89 -18.99 12.63
N GLU A 17 7.44 -20.02 11.91
CA GLU A 17 7.30 -21.37 12.45
C GLU A 17 8.68 -22.00 12.69
N ARG A 18 9.54 -21.91 11.67
CA ARG A 18 10.92 -22.43 11.69
C ARG A 18 11.90 -21.46 12.34
N GLY A 19 11.53 -20.18 12.45
CA GLY A 19 12.37 -19.12 12.99
C GLY A 19 13.60 -18.83 12.15
N GLU A 20 13.46 -18.90 10.83
CA GLU A 20 14.56 -18.76 9.87
C GLU A 20 14.25 -17.77 8.76
N VAL A 21 15.31 -17.13 8.25
CA VAL A 21 15.25 -16.35 7.01
C VAL A 21 15.24 -17.30 5.83
N ILE A 22 14.34 -17.06 4.87
CA ILE A 22 14.27 -17.81 3.61
C ILE A 22 14.93 -16.97 2.52
N ASP A 23 15.84 -17.60 1.77
CA ASP A 23 16.49 -16.99 0.61
C ASP A 23 15.54 -17.02 -0.60
N LEU A 24 14.82 -15.91 -0.80
CA LEU A 24 13.90 -15.71 -1.92
C LEU A 24 14.24 -14.41 -2.63
N SER A 25 14.27 -14.45 -3.97
CA SER A 25 14.12 -13.24 -4.76
C SER A 25 12.69 -12.68 -4.63
N ALA A 26 12.50 -11.39 -4.91
CA ALA A 26 11.16 -10.77 -4.88
C ALA A 26 10.15 -11.51 -5.77
N ALA A 27 10.57 -12.00 -6.93
CA ALA A 27 9.70 -12.76 -7.84
C ALA A 27 9.30 -14.12 -7.25
N GLN A 28 10.21 -14.81 -6.56
CA GLN A 28 9.89 -16.08 -5.89
C GLN A 28 9.00 -15.86 -4.67
N ALA A 29 9.27 -14.82 -3.87
CA ALA A 29 8.47 -14.49 -2.70
C ALA A 29 7.01 -14.16 -3.05
N ALA A 30 6.77 -13.48 -4.18
CA ALA A 30 5.42 -13.17 -4.66
C ALA A 30 4.56 -14.41 -4.97
N MET A 31 5.18 -15.58 -5.17
CA MET A 31 4.51 -16.85 -5.47
C MET A 31 4.66 -17.90 -4.35
N SER A 32 5.37 -17.56 -3.27
CA SER A 32 5.69 -18.48 -2.19
C SER A 32 4.76 -18.23 -1.01
N GLN A 33 4.20 -19.30 -0.46
CA GLN A 33 3.45 -19.30 0.80
C GLN A 33 4.35 -19.61 2.02
N GLU A 34 5.66 -19.83 1.82
CA GLU A 34 6.55 -20.30 2.89
C GLU A 34 6.98 -19.21 3.88
N TRP A 35 6.98 -17.94 3.47
CA TRP A 35 7.36 -16.83 4.35
C TRP A 35 6.11 -16.26 5.03
N HIS A 36 6.25 -15.73 6.24
CA HIS A 36 5.13 -15.13 6.98
C HIS A 36 5.25 -13.60 7.04
N ILE A 37 6.47 -13.11 7.33
CA ILE A 37 6.75 -11.69 7.53
C ILE A 37 8.04 -11.32 6.82
N ALA A 38 8.12 -10.11 6.28
CA ALA A 38 9.29 -9.63 5.56
C ALA A 38 9.69 -8.22 6.00
N PHE A 39 11.00 -7.93 5.98
CA PHE A 39 11.56 -6.66 6.43
C PHE A 39 12.44 -6.00 5.37
N ARG A 40 12.27 -4.70 5.15
CA ARG A 40 13.17 -3.87 4.34
C ARG A 40 13.34 -2.52 5.01
N ARG A 41 14.55 -2.18 5.44
CA ARG A 41 14.77 -1.07 6.37
C ARG A 41 13.81 -1.24 7.55
N PHE A 42 12.95 -0.26 7.82
CA PHE A 42 11.94 -0.29 8.88
C PHE A 42 10.55 -0.75 8.38
N ALA A 43 10.38 -0.94 7.07
CA ALA A 43 9.14 -1.41 6.49
C ALA A 43 8.94 -2.90 6.77
N VAL A 44 7.69 -3.27 7.00
CA VAL A 44 7.27 -4.63 7.35
C VAL A 44 6.10 -5.02 6.46
N GLN A 45 6.15 -6.22 5.89
CA GLN A 45 5.08 -6.80 5.08
C GLN A 45 4.70 -8.18 5.63
N LEU A 46 3.43 -8.54 5.48
CA LEU A 46 2.93 -9.89 5.74
C LEU A 46 2.68 -10.61 4.42
N ASN A 47 2.86 -11.93 4.39
CA ASN A 47 2.56 -12.75 3.22
C ASN A 47 1.05 -12.97 3.06
N GLY A 48 0.33 -11.88 2.82
CA GLY A 48 -1.11 -11.92 2.60
C GLY A 48 -1.59 -10.69 1.86
N GLY A 49 -2.69 -10.86 1.13
CA GLY A 49 -3.29 -9.80 0.33
C GLY A 49 -2.35 -9.33 -0.79
N ALA A 50 -1.91 -8.08 -0.74
CA ALA A 50 -1.15 -7.44 -1.82
C ALA A 50 0.36 -7.71 -1.80
N SER A 51 0.90 -8.22 -0.70
CA SER A 51 2.35 -8.39 -0.52
C SER A 51 2.86 -9.78 -0.89
N GLY A 52 1.98 -10.80 -0.97
CA GLY A 52 2.35 -12.16 -1.33
C GLY A 52 1.15 -13.09 -1.48
N SER A 53 1.42 -14.34 -1.87
CA SER A 53 0.41 -15.35 -2.22
C SER A 53 -0.12 -16.16 -1.04
N GLY A 54 0.36 -15.91 0.18
CA GLY A 54 -0.18 -16.52 1.39
C GLY A 54 -1.47 -15.85 1.87
N GLU A 55 -1.97 -16.31 3.01
CA GLU A 55 -3.16 -15.77 3.66
C GLU A 55 -2.83 -15.17 5.04
N VAL A 56 -1.55 -14.81 5.25
CA VAL A 56 -1.07 -14.25 6.53
C VAL A 56 -1.75 -12.93 6.81
N ALA A 57 -2.22 -12.75 8.03
CA ALA A 57 -2.81 -11.49 8.48
C ALA A 57 -2.32 -11.14 9.88
N GLY A 58 -2.41 -9.86 10.23
CA GLY A 58 -2.02 -9.38 11.55
C GLY A 58 -3.07 -8.53 12.23
N ALA A 59 -2.97 -8.42 13.54
CA ALA A 59 -3.79 -7.56 14.38
C ALA A 59 -2.91 -6.92 15.47
N LEU A 60 -3.21 -5.68 15.85
CA LEU A 60 -2.61 -5.07 17.04
C LEU A 60 -3.37 -5.58 18.27
N VAL A 61 -2.66 -6.17 19.23
CA VAL A 61 -3.28 -6.70 20.47
C VAL A 61 -2.68 -6.08 21.73
N GLY A 62 -1.37 -5.77 21.72
CA GLY A 62 -0.71 -4.98 22.77
C GLY A 62 -0.50 -3.55 22.31
N LEU A 63 -1.41 -2.64 22.67
CA LEU A 63 -1.41 -1.25 22.18
C LEU A 63 -0.24 -0.39 22.69
N GLN A 64 0.25 -0.70 23.90
CA GLN A 64 1.26 0.10 24.61
C GLN A 64 0.82 1.56 24.75
N GLU A 65 -0.37 1.78 25.33
CA GLU A 65 -1.01 3.11 25.37
C GLU A 65 -0.20 4.13 26.15
N ASP A 66 0.56 3.71 27.17
CA ASP A 66 1.40 4.57 27.99
C ASP A 66 2.58 5.19 27.22
N PHE A 67 2.95 4.63 26.07
CA PHE A 67 3.93 5.23 25.15
C PHE A 67 3.39 6.50 24.48
N TYR A 68 2.09 6.77 24.56
CA TYR A 68 1.43 7.90 23.89
C TYR A 68 0.57 8.70 24.87
N SER A 69 0.38 9.99 24.60
CA SER A 69 -0.64 10.79 25.29
C SER A 69 -2.04 10.45 24.79
N GLU A 70 -3.06 10.99 25.44
CA GLU A 70 -4.46 10.91 24.97
C GLU A 70 -4.64 11.49 23.55
N ASP A 71 -3.80 12.46 23.16
CA ASP A 71 -3.79 13.06 21.82
C ASP A 71 -2.99 12.23 20.79
N GLY A 72 -2.40 11.11 21.19
CA GLY A 72 -1.58 10.24 20.33
C GLY A 72 -0.13 10.70 20.15
N GLU A 73 0.30 11.73 20.88
CA GLU A 73 1.67 12.21 20.82
C GLU A 73 2.61 11.29 21.62
N PRO A 74 3.80 10.95 21.11
CA PRO A 74 4.68 10.00 21.77
C PRO A 74 5.27 10.58 23.06
N ASN A 75 5.18 9.82 24.15
CA ASN A 75 5.77 10.15 25.43
C ASN A 75 7.26 9.80 25.44
N ALA A 76 8.11 10.78 25.11
CA ALA A 76 9.55 10.59 25.01
C ALA A 76 10.18 9.93 26.25
N SER A 77 9.69 10.25 27.46
CA SER A 77 10.22 9.68 28.70
C SER A 77 9.95 8.18 28.82
N VAL A 78 8.79 7.70 28.37
CA VAL A 78 8.45 6.27 28.38
C VAL A 78 9.31 5.56 27.34
N PHE A 79 9.36 6.07 26.10
CA PHE A 79 10.18 5.52 25.02
C PHE A 79 11.67 5.38 25.38
N THR A 80 12.26 6.37 26.06
CA THR A 80 13.69 6.34 26.40
C THR A 80 14.03 5.45 27.59
N ASN A 81 13.05 5.14 28.45
CA ASN A 81 13.24 4.28 29.61
C ASN A 81 12.83 2.83 29.35
N ALA A 82 12.01 2.58 28.34
CA ALA A 82 11.57 1.24 27.95
C ALA A 82 12.74 0.40 27.40
N THR A 83 12.75 -0.87 27.79
CA THR A 83 13.75 -1.86 27.38
C THR A 83 13.07 -3.13 26.89
N PRO A 84 13.74 -3.98 26.10
CA PRO A 84 13.15 -5.27 25.75
C PRO A 84 12.68 -6.07 26.97
N ASP A 85 13.41 -6.04 28.08
CA ASP A 85 13.06 -6.80 29.27
C ASP A 85 11.86 -6.20 30.02
N SER A 86 11.77 -4.87 30.13
CA SER A 86 10.61 -4.21 30.78
C SER A 86 9.31 -4.47 30.02
N GLU A 87 9.38 -4.52 28.68
CA GLU A 87 8.20 -4.71 27.82
C GLU A 87 7.92 -6.18 27.46
N LEU A 88 8.66 -7.13 28.04
CA LEU A 88 8.47 -8.56 27.77
C LEU A 88 7.11 -9.07 28.29
N ALA A 89 6.63 -8.55 29.41
CA ALA A 89 5.35 -8.97 29.99
C ALA A 89 4.18 -8.77 29.01
N VAL A 90 4.25 -7.74 28.17
CA VAL A 90 3.23 -7.43 27.14
C VAL A 90 3.23 -8.47 26.02
N LEU A 91 4.37 -9.09 25.69
CA LEU A 91 4.40 -10.21 24.73
C LEU A 91 3.84 -11.51 25.33
N LEU A 92 4.06 -11.70 26.63
CA LEU A 92 3.69 -12.92 27.36
C LEU A 92 2.25 -12.90 27.90
N ALA A 93 1.57 -11.76 27.80
CA ALA A 93 0.17 -11.65 28.18
C ALA A 93 -0.73 -12.51 27.30
N ASP A 94 -1.89 -12.86 27.85
CA ASP A 94 -2.99 -13.49 27.12
C ASP A 94 -3.84 -12.40 26.45
N TYR A 95 -4.30 -12.69 25.23
CA TYR A 95 -5.09 -11.77 24.43
C TYR A 95 -6.25 -12.52 23.80
N GLU A 96 -7.44 -11.92 23.92
CA GLU A 96 -8.62 -12.39 23.21
C GLU A 96 -8.37 -12.40 21.70
N ASN A 97 -9.09 -13.28 20.99
CA ASN A 97 -8.99 -13.39 19.55
C ASN A 97 -9.45 -12.06 18.92
N PRO A 98 -8.65 -11.45 18.03
CA PRO A 98 -9.03 -10.22 17.36
C PRO A 98 -10.34 -10.38 16.57
N ASP A 99 -11.22 -9.39 16.70
CA ASP A 99 -12.44 -9.29 15.89
C ASP A 99 -12.15 -8.99 14.41
N SER A 100 -10.95 -8.48 14.12
CA SER A 100 -10.55 -8.10 12.77
C SER A 100 -9.08 -8.40 12.51
N TRP A 101 -8.81 -8.87 11.30
CA TRP A 101 -7.48 -9.22 10.81
C TRP A 101 -7.13 -8.37 9.60
N ILE A 102 -5.91 -7.85 9.57
CA ILE A 102 -5.42 -6.95 8.54
C ILE A 102 -4.41 -7.71 7.68
N LYS A 103 -4.79 -7.96 6.42
CA LYS A 103 -3.86 -8.34 5.34
C LYS A 103 -3.28 -7.09 4.70
N ASP A 104 -2.10 -7.22 4.09
CA ASP A 104 -1.54 -6.11 3.33
C ASP A 104 -2.43 -5.80 2.13
N LYS A 105 -2.61 -4.51 1.83
CA LYS A 105 -3.40 -4.05 0.69
C LYS A 105 -2.60 -3.09 -0.17
N VAL A 106 -2.95 -3.00 -1.45
CA VAL A 106 -2.38 -1.98 -2.33
C VAL A 106 -2.87 -0.61 -1.89
N VAL A 107 -1.94 0.34 -1.80
CA VAL A 107 -2.20 1.76 -1.63
C VAL A 107 -1.81 2.47 -2.92
N THR A 108 -2.74 3.27 -3.43
CA THR A 108 -2.56 4.08 -4.63
C THR A 108 -2.88 5.53 -4.33
N LEU A 109 -2.24 6.46 -5.06
CA LEU A 109 -2.59 7.88 -5.00
C LEU A 109 -3.85 8.21 -5.83
N LEU A 110 -4.37 7.25 -6.60
CA LEU A 110 -5.63 7.38 -7.37
C LEU A 110 -6.85 7.17 -6.47
N THR A 111 -6.90 7.89 -5.35
CA THR A 111 -7.95 7.84 -4.33
C THR A 111 -8.44 9.25 -4.01
N GLY A 112 -9.57 9.34 -3.32
CA GLY A 112 -10.10 10.59 -2.80
C GLY A 112 -10.10 10.66 -1.27
N PRO A 113 -10.60 11.77 -0.72
CA PRO A 113 -10.57 12.03 0.71
C PRO A 113 -11.54 11.15 1.53
N SER A 114 -12.49 10.45 0.90
CA SER A 114 -13.45 9.61 1.62
C SER A 114 -14.07 8.51 0.75
N ALA A 115 -14.91 7.66 1.35
CA ALA A 115 -15.70 6.69 0.59
C ALA A 115 -16.80 7.32 -0.29
N VAL A 116 -17.18 8.58 -0.01
CA VAL A 116 -18.18 9.35 -0.77
C VAL A 116 -17.53 10.14 -1.90
N ASP A 117 -16.36 10.69 -1.66
CA ASP A 117 -15.52 11.32 -2.68
C ASP A 117 -14.27 10.47 -2.85
N GLY A 118 -14.34 9.54 -3.82
CA GLY A 118 -13.24 8.66 -4.21
C GLY A 118 -12.22 9.35 -5.11
N GLY A 119 -12.32 10.67 -5.28
CA GLY A 119 -11.40 11.50 -6.04
C GLY A 119 -11.78 11.51 -7.51
N TRP A 120 -11.87 10.34 -8.15
CA TRP A 120 -12.23 10.22 -9.58
C TRP A 120 -13.70 9.84 -9.78
N TYR A 121 -14.39 9.49 -8.68
CA TYR A 121 -15.83 9.30 -8.63
C TYR A 121 -16.42 9.96 -7.38
N ILE A 122 -17.72 10.25 -7.45
CA ILE A 122 -18.57 10.61 -6.31
C ILE A 122 -19.60 9.49 -6.11
N TYR A 123 -19.69 8.97 -4.89
CA TYR A 123 -20.66 7.97 -4.48
C TYR A 123 -21.85 8.63 -3.77
N ASN A 124 -23.06 8.39 -4.28
CA ASN A 124 -24.29 8.79 -3.62
C ASN A 124 -24.84 7.61 -2.78
N PRO A 125 -24.73 7.66 -1.43
CA PRO A 125 -25.19 6.56 -0.57
C PRO A 125 -26.71 6.43 -0.51
N ALA A 126 -27.49 7.45 -0.85
CA ALA A 126 -28.95 7.34 -0.88
C ALA A 126 -29.39 6.40 -2.02
N GLY A 127 -28.85 6.62 -3.22
CA GLY A 127 -29.14 5.85 -4.42
C GLY A 127 -28.31 4.58 -4.59
N GLY A 128 -27.11 4.52 -3.99
CA GLY A 128 -26.14 3.45 -4.28
C GLY A 128 -25.50 3.61 -5.66
N THR A 129 -25.24 4.84 -6.10
CA THR A 129 -24.72 5.14 -7.44
C THR A 129 -23.38 5.85 -7.37
N MET A 130 -22.44 5.48 -8.23
CA MET A 130 -21.19 6.20 -8.44
C MET A 130 -21.23 6.93 -9.79
N SER A 131 -20.79 8.19 -9.80
CA SER A 131 -20.68 9.04 -10.98
C SER A 131 -19.30 9.68 -11.06
N ALA A 132 -18.84 10.05 -12.26
CA ALA A 132 -17.50 10.60 -12.43
C ALA A 132 -17.32 11.92 -11.68
N ASN A 133 -16.14 12.09 -11.08
CA ASN A 133 -15.69 13.37 -10.54
C ASN A 133 -14.76 14.05 -11.57
N SER A 134 -15.36 14.75 -12.53
CA SER A 134 -14.60 15.45 -13.59
C SER A 134 -13.89 16.72 -13.12
N GLY A 135 -14.12 17.13 -11.87
CA GLY A 135 -13.50 18.30 -11.25
C GLY A 135 -12.12 18.02 -10.67
N ASN A 136 -11.65 16.77 -10.70
CA ASN A 136 -10.39 16.33 -10.13
C ASN A 136 -9.59 15.50 -11.14
N GLY A 137 -8.26 15.54 -11.04
CA GLY A 137 -7.37 14.84 -11.96
C GLY A 137 -6.00 14.53 -11.39
N TRP A 138 -5.22 13.77 -12.15
CA TRP A 138 -3.87 13.34 -11.79
C TRP A 138 -2.92 13.44 -12.97
N LEU A 139 -1.64 13.47 -12.66
CA LEU A 139 -0.59 13.16 -13.61
C LEU A 139 -0.16 11.70 -13.46
N LEU A 140 0.13 11.05 -14.57
CA LEU A 140 0.56 9.66 -14.66
C LEU A 140 1.85 9.57 -15.45
N ARG A 141 2.75 8.71 -15.00
CA ARG A 141 3.89 8.21 -15.77
C ARG A 141 3.50 6.84 -16.33
N SER A 142 3.86 6.57 -17.57
CA SER A 142 3.57 5.29 -18.24
C SER A 142 4.23 4.09 -17.57
N GLY A 143 3.72 2.90 -17.88
CA GLY A 143 4.31 1.62 -17.50
C GLY A 143 5.72 1.43 -18.06
N GLU A 144 6.06 1.99 -19.22
CA GLU A 144 7.43 2.01 -19.73
C GLU A 144 8.31 3.01 -18.98
N GLY A 145 7.71 4.05 -18.40
CA GLY A 145 8.40 5.07 -17.61
C GLY A 145 8.97 6.23 -18.43
N ASN A 146 8.62 6.35 -19.71
CA ASN A 146 9.22 7.29 -20.65
C ASN A 146 8.23 8.32 -21.23
N SER A 147 6.94 8.22 -20.90
CA SER A 147 5.87 9.14 -21.30
C SER A 147 4.98 9.46 -20.10
N TYR A 148 4.16 10.48 -20.25
CA TYR A 148 3.29 10.97 -19.19
C TYR A 148 1.92 11.36 -19.74
N ALA A 149 0.93 11.47 -18.86
CA ALA A 149 -0.36 12.03 -19.20
C ALA A 149 -0.94 12.79 -18.00
N ARG A 150 -1.79 13.80 -18.25
CA ARG A 150 -2.79 14.19 -17.25
C ARG A 150 -4.09 13.48 -17.57
N MET A 151 -4.83 13.08 -16.54
CA MET A 151 -6.10 12.38 -16.71
C MET A 151 -7.21 12.90 -15.80
N ARG A 152 -8.45 12.66 -16.20
CA ARG A 152 -9.66 12.76 -15.37
C ARG A 152 -10.72 11.77 -15.81
N ALA A 153 -11.62 11.41 -14.90
CA ALA A 153 -12.86 10.72 -15.25
C ALA A 153 -13.90 11.73 -15.74
N THR A 154 -14.52 11.50 -16.90
CA THR A 154 -15.59 12.36 -17.43
C THR A 154 -16.94 11.68 -17.48
N GLU A 155 -16.97 10.36 -17.44
CA GLU A 155 -18.18 9.56 -17.34
C GLU A 155 -17.94 8.37 -16.40
N LEU A 156 -18.95 8.06 -15.59
CA LEU A 156 -19.05 6.82 -14.85
C LEU A 156 -20.52 6.58 -14.55
N THR A 157 -21.01 5.40 -14.93
CA THR A 157 -22.33 4.90 -14.58
C THR A 157 -22.14 3.58 -13.85
N PHE A 158 -22.29 3.60 -12.54
CA PHE A 158 -22.19 2.39 -11.73
C PHE A 158 -23.23 2.39 -10.61
N ASN A 159 -24.27 1.56 -10.76
CA ASN A 159 -25.21 1.26 -9.70
C ASN A 159 -24.71 0.08 -8.86
N THR A 160 -24.15 0.38 -7.69
CA THR A 160 -23.52 -0.62 -6.82
C THR A 160 -24.52 -1.59 -6.18
N ARG A 161 -25.83 -1.31 -6.29
CA ARG A 161 -26.92 -2.13 -5.73
C ARG A 161 -27.71 -2.91 -6.77
N ALA A 162 -27.59 -2.55 -8.05
CA ALA A 162 -28.26 -3.26 -9.14
C ALA A 162 -27.64 -4.63 -9.42
N GLY A 163 -26.36 -4.81 -9.06
CA GLY A 163 -25.63 -6.05 -9.34
C GLY A 163 -25.32 -6.25 -10.81
N GLU A 164 -25.26 -5.16 -11.60
CA GLU A 164 -25.01 -5.20 -13.05
C GLU A 164 -23.52 -4.98 -13.40
N GLY A 165 -22.72 -4.52 -12.42
CA GLY A 165 -21.34 -4.11 -12.62
C GLY A 165 -21.23 -2.63 -12.99
N VAL A 166 -20.10 -2.24 -13.57
CA VAL A 166 -19.87 -0.88 -14.08
C VAL A 166 -20.43 -0.81 -15.50
N GLU A 167 -21.54 -0.09 -15.68
CA GLU A 167 -22.24 0.00 -16.97
C GLU A 167 -21.41 0.77 -18.01
N SER A 168 -20.84 1.90 -17.61
CA SER A 168 -19.94 2.69 -18.46
C SER A 168 -18.94 3.47 -17.63
N PHE A 169 -17.77 3.74 -18.21
CA PHE A 169 -16.83 4.75 -17.74
C PHE A 169 -16.12 5.40 -18.93
N THR A 170 -15.64 6.62 -18.73
CA THR A 170 -14.78 7.34 -19.66
C THR A 170 -13.71 8.09 -18.87
N PHE A 171 -12.43 7.86 -19.21
CA PHE A 171 -11.30 8.69 -18.80
C PHE A 171 -10.71 9.38 -20.02
N GLU A 172 -10.42 10.67 -19.89
CA GLU A 172 -9.72 11.46 -20.90
C GLU A 172 -8.28 11.70 -20.48
N PHE A 173 -7.38 11.69 -21.46
CA PHE A 173 -5.95 11.93 -21.27
C PHE A 173 -5.45 12.99 -22.24
N ASP A 174 -4.65 13.92 -21.73
CA ASP A 174 -3.72 14.68 -22.56
C ASP A 174 -2.33 14.09 -22.35
N VAL A 175 -1.72 13.59 -23.42
CA VAL A 175 -0.53 12.74 -23.40
C VAL A 175 0.70 13.55 -23.82
N GLN A 176 1.74 13.43 -23.01
CA GLN A 176 3.11 13.85 -23.31
C GLN A 176 3.87 12.60 -23.79
N SER A 177 4.02 12.46 -25.10
CA SER A 177 4.71 11.33 -25.73
C SER A 177 6.20 11.27 -25.33
N PRO A 178 6.88 10.12 -25.51
CA PRO A 178 8.28 9.99 -25.17
C PRO A 178 9.16 11.08 -25.80
N GLY A 179 9.95 11.77 -24.96
CA GLY A 179 10.85 12.85 -25.38
C GLY A 179 10.19 14.20 -25.65
N SER A 180 8.85 14.30 -25.57
CA SER A 180 8.14 15.58 -25.68
C SER A 180 8.30 16.41 -24.40
N ASN A 181 8.21 17.74 -24.53
CA ASN A 181 8.16 18.70 -23.42
C ASN A 181 6.79 19.36 -23.27
N ALA A 182 5.76 18.83 -23.94
CA ALA A 182 4.39 19.32 -23.92
C ALA A 182 3.40 18.16 -24.03
N PHE A 183 2.18 18.37 -23.56
CA PHE A 183 1.07 17.52 -23.99
C PHE A 183 0.85 17.72 -25.50
N ASN A 184 1.02 16.65 -26.27
CA ASN A 184 1.10 16.70 -27.73
C ASN A 184 0.21 15.65 -28.42
N ASP A 185 -0.53 14.87 -27.64
CA ASP A 185 -1.47 13.86 -28.12
C ASP A 185 -2.61 13.71 -27.10
N THR A 186 -3.67 12.97 -27.46
CA THR A 186 -4.77 12.66 -26.56
C THR A 186 -5.14 11.18 -26.62
N ALA A 187 -5.71 10.67 -25.54
CA ALA A 187 -6.25 9.32 -25.47
C ALA A 187 -7.57 9.28 -24.71
N THR A 188 -8.36 8.24 -24.94
CA THR A 188 -9.64 8.05 -24.26
C THR A 188 -9.81 6.60 -23.88
N PHE A 189 -9.95 6.35 -22.58
CA PHE A 189 -10.21 5.02 -22.05
C PHE A 189 -11.68 4.89 -21.69
N THR A 190 -12.41 4.12 -22.50
CA THR A 190 -13.82 3.80 -22.24
C THR A 190 -14.01 2.30 -22.05
N GLY A 191 -15.07 1.93 -21.35
CA GLY A 191 -15.43 0.53 -21.18
C GLY A 191 -16.54 0.30 -20.17
N SER A 192 -16.71 -0.96 -19.82
CA SER A 192 -17.62 -1.47 -18.80
C SER A 192 -16.96 -2.64 -18.08
N LEU A 193 -17.42 -2.96 -16.87
CA LEU A 193 -16.98 -4.13 -16.10
C LEU A 193 -18.22 -4.95 -15.71
N PRO A 194 -18.20 -6.29 -15.88
CA PRO A 194 -19.38 -7.10 -15.63
C PRO A 194 -19.71 -7.21 -14.15
N ALA A 195 -20.94 -7.67 -13.84
CA ALA A 195 -21.44 -7.90 -12.49
C ALA A 195 -20.52 -8.72 -11.58
N GLY A 196 -19.81 -9.72 -12.14
CA GLY A 196 -18.88 -10.58 -11.40
C GLY A 196 -17.55 -9.91 -11.06
N GLY A 197 -17.34 -8.67 -11.50
CA GLY A 197 -16.05 -8.01 -11.41
C GLY A 197 -15.12 -8.32 -12.58
N GLY A 198 -13.95 -7.70 -12.56
CA GLY A 198 -12.95 -7.82 -13.60
C GLY A 198 -12.00 -6.65 -13.61
N GLU A 199 -11.08 -6.67 -14.56
CA GLU A 199 -10.12 -5.59 -14.76
C GLU A 199 -9.93 -5.28 -16.25
N LEU A 200 -9.66 -4.02 -16.54
CA LEU A 200 -9.24 -3.54 -17.85
C LEU A 200 -8.00 -2.68 -17.67
N CYS A 201 -7.04 -2.84 -18.57
CA CYS A 201 -5.81 -2.07 -18.60
C CYS A 201 -5.69 -1.31 -19.90
N PHE A 202 -5.16 -0.10 -19.83
CA PHE A 202 -5.11 0.84 -20.92
C PHE A 202 -3.70 1.41 -21.09
N ASP A 203 -3.26 1.48 -22.34
CA ASP A 203 -2.05 2.16 -22.78
C ASP A 203 -2.45 3.50 -23.40
N PHE A 204 -2.09 4.61 -22.76
CA PHE A 204 -2.46 5.95 -23.23
C PHE A 204 -1.59 6.41 -24.41
N ASN A 205 -0.45 5.77 -24.68
CA ASN A 205 0.34 6.04 -25.88
C ASN A 205 -0.22 5.33 -27.11
N ALA A 206 -0.68 4.09 -26.95
CA ALA A 206 -1.35 3.35 -28.01
C ALA A 206 -2.83 3.75 -28.17
N ASN A 207 -3.39 4.45 -27.19
CA ASN A 207 -4.82 4.79 -27.10
C ASN A 207 -5.70 3.53 -27.27
N SER A 208 -5.35 2.45 -26.57
CA SER A 208 -6.02 1.17 -26.70
C SER A 208 -5.89 0.31 -25.44
N LEU A 209 -6.73 -0.71 -25.34
CA LEU A 209 -6.62 -1.71 -24.28
C LEU A 209 -5.32 -2.50 -24.42
N ALA A 210 -4.68 -2.76 -23.28
CA ALA A 210 -3.48 -3.58 -23.17
C ALA A 210 -3.75 -4.78 -22.26
N ALA A 211 -2.89 -5.79 -22.34
CA ALA A 211 -2.89 -6.86 -21.35
C ALA A 211 -2.48 -6.29 -19.98
N CYS A 212 -3.16 -6.73 -18.91
CA CYS A 212 -2.85 -6.34 -17.53
C CYS A 212 -1.56 -6.99 -16.97
N THR A 213 -0.59 -7.25 -17.83
CA THR A 213 0.68 -7.93 -17.56
C THR A 213 1.82 -7.24 -18.30
N GLY A 214 3.03 -7.32 -17.77
CA GLY A 214 4.18 -6.63 -18.36
C GLY A 214 4.13 -5.11 -18.14
N SER A 215 4.88 -4.37 -18.96
CA SER A 215 5.09 -2.93 -18.78
C SER A 215 4.26 -2.04 -19.70
N SER A 216 3.46 -2.60 -20.63
CA SER A 216 2.84 -1.81 -21.71
C SER A 216 1.52 -1.14 -21.35
N TRP A 217 0.91 -1.48 -20.21
CA TRP A 217 -0.27 -0.79 -19.73
C TRP A 217 0.13 0.34 -18.78
N ASP A 218 -0.69 1.38 -18.67
CA ASP A 218 -0.42 2.56 -17.85
C ASP A 218 -1.39 2.69 -16.69
N LEU A 219 -2.67 2.53 -16.98
CA LEU A 219 -3.78 2.63 -16.04
C LEU A 219 -4.59 1.34 -16.06
N LYS A 220 -4.85 0.80 -14.87
CA LYS A 220 -5.81 -0.29 -14.64
C LYS A 220 -7.05 0.27 -13.96
N ILE A 221 -8.22 -0.14 -14.41
CA ILE A 221 -9.48 -0.06 -13.66
C ILE A 221 -9.95 -1.46 -13.33
N ALA A 222 -10.39 -1.69 -12.09
CA ALA A 222 -10.90 -2.98 -11.70
C ALA A 222 -11.98 -2.87 -10.63
N PHE A 223 -12.84 -3.88 -10.62
CA PHE A 223 -13.95 -4.04 -9.70
C PHE A 223 -13.99 -5.48 -9.20
N TRP A 224 -13.94 -5.69 -7.88
CA TRP A 224 -14.06 -7.02 -7.25
C TRP A 224 -14.79 -6.90 -5.91
N GLY A 225 -15.96 -7.54 -5.80
CA GLY A 225 -16.77 -7.48 -4.58
C GLY A 225 -17.26 -6.06 -4.29
N ARG A 226 -16.58 -5.36 -3.36
CA ARG A 226 -16.85 -3.96 -3.02
C ARG A 226 -15.71 -3.01 -3.42
N ASP A 227 -14.59 -3.56 -3.85
CA ASP A 227 -13.41 -2.78 -4.20
C ASP A 227 -13.52 -2.34 -5.65
N PHE A 228 -13.58 -1.03 -5.86
CA PHE A 228 -13.55 -0.39 -7.17
C PHE A 228 -12.40 0.61 -7.19
N TYR A 229 -11.38 0.33 -8.01
CA TYR A 229 -10.11 1.03 -7.90
C TYR A 229 -9.44 1.28 -9.23
N LEU A 230 -8.56 2.28 -9.22
CA LEU A 230 -7.57 2.52 -10.27
C LEU A 230 -6.17 2.19 -9.75
N ARG A 231 -5.28 1.72 -10.63
CA ARG A 231 -3.87 1.45 -10.32
C ARG A 231 -2.97 1.88 -11.45
N SER A 232 -1.76 2.29 -11.12
CA SER A 232 -0.70 2.56 -12.10
C SER A 232 0.16 1.33 -12.33
N ASN A 233 0.76 1.18 -13.50
CA ASN A 233 1.64 0.04 -13.78
C ASN A 233 3.03 0.19 -13.16
N GLY A 234 3.11 0.31 -11.84
CA GLY A 234 4.38 0.30 -11.14
C GLY A 234 4.24 0.01 -9.66
N GLY A 235 5.38 -0.23 -9.03
CA GLY A 235 5.42 -0.68 -7.64
C GLY A 235 4.79 -2.05 -7.50
N VAL A 236 3.83 -2.21 -6.59
CA VAL A 236 3.18 -3.51 -6.35
C VAL A 236 2.02 -3.81 -7.30
N SER A 237 1.60 -2.84 -8.10
CA SER A 237 0.47 -2.98 -9.01
C SER A 237 0.83 -3.58 -10.37
N GLY A 238 2.11 -3.56 -10.75
CA GLY A 238 2.56 -4.02 -12.06
C GLY A 238 4.07 -3.98 -12.23
N ALA A 239 4.56 -4.65 -13.28
CA ALA A 239 6.00 -4.81 -13.55
C ALA A 239 6.64 -3.57 -14.21
N GLY A 240 5.84 -2.57 -14.57
CA GLY A 240 6.32 -1.34 -15.19
C GLY A 240 6.89 -0.34 -14.18
N ASN A 241 7.18 0.84 -14.72
CA ASN A 241 7.63 2.04 -14.03
C ASN A 241 6.50 3.05 -13.85
N GLY A 242 5.24 2.65 -13.98
CA GLY A 242 4.08 3.52 -13.79
C GLY A 242 4.08 4.19 -12.41
N ALA A 243 3.62 5.42 -12.36
CA ALA A 243 3.55 6.19 -11.13
C ALA A 243 2.56 7.35 -11.28
N VAL A 244 2.12 7.90 -10.15
CA VAL A 244 1.05 8.89 -10.07
C VAL A 244 1.53 10.11 -9.30
N PHE A 245 1.09 11.31 -9.71
CA PHE A 245 1.23 12.54 -8.94
C PHE A 245 -0.10 13.29 -8.90
N GLY A 246 -0.51 13.71 -7.70
CA GLY A 246 -1.79 14.39 -7.45
C GLY A 246 -2.43 13.90 -6.14
N SER A 247 -3.73 14.12 -5.95
CA SER A 247 -4.70 14.70 -6.91
C SER A 247 -4.61 16.23 -7.05
N PHE A 248 -5.27 16.77 -8.10
CA PHE A 248 -5.38 18.22 -8.36
C PHE A 248 -6.80 18.60 -8.79
N PRO A 249 -7.32 19.77 -8.38
CA PRO A 249 -8.48 20.36 -9.03
C PRO A 249 -8.23 20.49 -10.53
N TRP A 250 -9.15 20.01 -11.36
CA TRP A 250 -8.99 20.03 -12.81
C TRP A 250 -8.84 21.45 -13.36
N SER A 251 -9.48 22.44 -12.72
CA SER A 251 -9.32 23.86 -13.05
C SER A 251 -7.87 24.34 -12.97
N GLU A 252 -7.04 23.72 -12.14
CA GLU A 252 -5.61 24.02 -12.03
C GLU A 252 -4.79 23.13 -12.97
N LEU A 253 -5.02 21.82 -12.95
CA LEU A 253 -4.26 20.86 -13.76
C LEU A 253 -4.42 21.10 -15.27
N SER A 254 -5.58 21.59 -15.70
CA SER A 254 -5.86 21.95 -17.09
C SER A 254 -4.96 23.07 -17.63
N LEU A 255 -4.35 23.87 -16.76
CA LEU A 255 -3.44 24.95 -17.13
C LEU A 255 -1.99 24.49 -17.33
N TRP A 256 -1.65 23.28 -16.90
CA TRP A 256 -0.30 22.73 -17.07
C TRP A 256 -0.04 22.45 -18.55
N SER A 257 1.15 22.81 -19.04
CA SER A 257 1.55 22.59 -20.43
C SER A 257 2.17 21.21 -20.67
N ASN A 258 2.64 20.57 -19.61
CA ASN A 258 3.28 19.25 -19.61
C ASN A 258 3.16 18.61 -18.21
N ALA A 259 3.57 17.36 -18.06
CA ALA A 259 3.46 16.59 -16.82
C ALA A 259 4.77 16.51 -16.01
N THR A 260 5.86 17.04 -16.57
CA THR A 260 7.21 16.96 -15.96
C THR A 260 7.61 18.21 -15.22
N HIS A 261 6.99 19.36 -15.52
CA HIS A 261 7.21 20.64 -14.88
C HIS A 261 5.88 21.27 -14.47
N ASP A 262 5.85 21.89 -13.29
CA ASP A 262 4.71 22.70 -12.86
C ASP A 262 4.58 23.99 -13.70
N PRO A 263 3.49 24.77 -13.55
CA PRO A 263 3.31 26.02 -14.28
C PRO A 263 4.38 27.10 -14.03
N ASN A 264 5.18 26.97 -12.97
CA ASN A 264 6.31 27.85 -12.67
C ASN A 264 7.63 27.35 -13.27
N GLY A 265 7.63 26.23 -13.99
CA GLY A 265 8.81 25.62 -14.59
C GLY A 265 9.66 24.79 -13.62
N VAL A 266 9.11 24.39 -12.46
CA VAL A 266 9.79 23.51 -11.50
C VAL A 266 9.62 22.07 -11.92
N LEU A 267 10.71 21.29 -11.99
CA LEU A 267 10.66 19.87 -12.29
C LEU A 267 9.93 19.10 -11.19
N VAL A 268 8.90 18.33 -11.55
CA VAL A 268 8.04 17.57 -10.62
C VAL A 268 8.17 16.05 -10.75
N THR A 269 9.05 15.53 -11.61
CA THR A 269 9.18 14.07 -11.83
C THR A 269 9.51 13.28 -10.57
N ALA A 270 10.20 13.89 -9.59
CA ALA A 270 10.48 13.30 -8.28
C ALA A 270 9.25 13.23 -7.34
N ARG A 271 8.11 13.81 -7.72
CA ARG A 271 6.85 13.78 -6.95
C ARG A 271 5.95 12.60 -7.29
N TYR A 272 6.25 11.89 -8.39
CA TYR A 272 5.51 10.72 -8.81
C TYR A 272 5.81 9.55 -7.88
N GLN A 273 4.76 8.89 -7.42
CA GLN A 273 4.84 7.73 -6.54
C GLN A 273 4.15 6.55 -7.22
N SER A 274 4.84 5.41 -7.24
CA SER A 274 4.25 4.14 -7.62
C SER A 274 3.32 3.63 -6.53
N ASP A 275 2.43 2.70 -6.88
CA ASP A 275 1.57 2.06 -5.89
C ASP A 275 2.42 1.24 -4.89
N THR A 276 2.08 1.31 -3.61
CA THR A 276 2.77 0.60 -2.53
C THR A 276 1.83 -0.40 -1.85
N THR A 277 2.33 -1.13 -0.86
CA THR A 277 1.49 -1.90 0.06
C THR A 277 1.37 -1.16 1.39
N SER A 278 0.28 -1.41 2.10
CA SER A 278 0.14 -1.04 3.50
C SER A 278 -0.50 -2.17 4.29
N GLY A 279 0.05 -2.44 5.47
CA GLY A 279 -0.39 -3.52 6.37
C GLY A 279 -0.72 -3.07 7.78
N VAL A 280 -0.84 -4.04 8.70
CA VAL A 280 -1.03 -3.78 10.13
C VAL A 280 0.09 -2.92 10.72
N PHE A 281 1.32 -3.11 10.26
CA PHE A 281 2.50 -2.41 10.77
C PHE A 281 2.60 -0.95 10.30
N ASP A 282 1.96 -0.59 9.19
CA ASP A 282 1.86 0.81 8.74
C ASP A 282 0.69 1.52 9.42
N GLN A 283 -0.44 0.82 9.58
CA GLN A 283 -1.63 1.34 10.27
C GLN A 283 -1.37 1.53 11.78
N HIS A 284 -0.58 0.63 12.36
CA HIS A 284 -0.17 0.65 13.74
C HIS A 284 1.36 0.56 13.80
N SER A 285 2.04 1.67 13.60
CA SER A 285 3.52 1.73 13.63
C SER A 285 4.10 1.06 14.88
N TRP A 286 5.20 0.33 14.71
CA TRP A 286 5.98 -0.29 15.78
C TRP A 286 7.02 0.67 16.40
N TYR A 287 7.14 1.88 15.86
CA TYR A 287 8.11 2.87 16.30
C TYR A 287 7.57 4.29 16.33
N SER A 288 8.30 5.17 17.02
CA SER A 288 8.26 6.62 16.83
C SER A 288 9.58 7.15 16.27
N TYR A 289 9.51 8.14 15.37
CA TYR A 289 10.66 8.72 14.69
C TYR A 289 11.03 10.07 15.28
N ASN A 290 12.34 10.32 15.37
CA ASN A 290 12.91 11.62 15.71
C ASN A 290 12.50 12.18 17.09
N LEU A 291 12.18 11.31 18.06
CA LEU A 291 11.76 11.71 19.42
C LEU A 291 12.68 12.72 20.09
N LEU A 292 13.99 12.58 19.89
CA LEU A 292 15.01 13.43 20.50
C LEU A 292 15.75 14.33 19.48
N GLY A 293 15.19 14.56 18.28
CA GLY A 293 15.83 15.39 17.25
C GLY A 293 17.07 14.76 16.59
N MET A 294 17.27 13.45 16.74
CA MET A 294 18.45 12.74 16.24
C MET A 294 18.20 11.89 14.98
N HIS A 295 17.04 12.02 14.33
CA HIS A 295 16.65 11.21 13.17
C HIS A 295 16.74 9.69 13.44
N ARG A 296 16.32 9.24 14.62
CA ARG A 296 16.30 7.81 14.99
C ARG A 296 14.89 7.23 15.14
N LEU A 297 14.79 5.91 15.11
CA LEU A 297 13.58 5.14 15.42
C LEU A 297 13.67 4.60 16.85
N TRP A 298 12.59 4.72 17.60
CA TRP A 298 12.45 4.14 18.93
C TRP A 298 11.28 3.15 18.91
N PRO A 299 11.50 1.86 19.23
CA PRO A 299 10.41 0.88 19.30
C PRO A 299 9.43 1.25 20.41
N ASN A 300 8.14 1.04 20.16
CA ASN A 300 7.09 1.17 21.17
C ASN A 300 6.74 -0.18 21.82
N TYR A 301 7.38 -1.27 21.37
CA TYR A 301 7.14 -2.63 21.87
C TYR A 301 5.67 -3.07 21.79
N ARG A 302 4.91 -2.53 20.84
CA ARG A 302 3.56 -3.04 20.54
C ARG A 302 3.61 -4.52 20.21
N THR A 303 2.62 -5.25 20.72
CA THR A 303 2.44 -6.68 20.43
C THR A 303 1.43 -6.84 19.31
N TYR A 304 1.85 -7.52 18.24
CA TYR A 304 1.03 -7.87 17.10
C TYR A 304 0.73 -9.36 17.16
N MET A 305 -0.54 -9.74 16.98
CA MET A 305 -0.89 -11.12 16.69
C MET A 305 -0.77 -11.32 15.18
N VAL A 306 -0.05 -12.34 14.74
CA VAL A 306 0.12 -12.73 13.33
C VAL A 306 -0.42 -14.14 13.16
N ASP A 307 -1.43 -14.28 12.32
CA ASP A 307 -2.00 -15.57 11.91
C ASP A 307 -1.34 -15.98 10.60
N ALA A 308 -0.72 -17.17 10.59
CA ALA A 308 0.04 -17.66 9.44
C ALA A 308 -0.83 -18.00 8.23
N ASP A 309 -2.10 -18.35 8.45
CA ASP A 309 -3.04 -18.69 7.38
C ASP A 309 -4.47 -18.51 7.88
N GLN A 310 -5.08 -17.37 7.55
CA GLN A 310 -6.48 -17.09 7.89
C GLN A 310 -7.49 -17.98 7.16
N GLY A 311 -7.06 -18.75 6.15
CA GLY A 311 -7.87 -19.76 5.48
C GLY A 311 -7.93 -21.09 6.24
N ASP A 312 -7.06 -21.28 7.24
CA ASP A 312 -6.95 -22.50 8.03
C ASP A 312 -7.09 -22.20 9.53
N GLU A 313 -8.21 -22.60 10.13
CA GLU A 313 -8.46 -22.40 11.57
C GLU A 313 -7.45 -23.13 12.48
N SER A 314 -6.69 -24.09 11.94
CA SER A 314 -5.64 -24.81 12.66
C SER A 314 -4.24 -24.19 12.49
N SER A 315 -4.14 -23.10 11.74
CA SER A 315 -2.88 -22.44 11.47
C SER A 315 -2.24 -21.88 12.75
N SER A 316 -0.91 -21.92 12.78
CA SER A 316 -0.15 -21.36 13.90
C SER A 316 -0.31 -19.85 13.96
N ARG A 317 -0.58 -19.33 15.15
CA ARG A 317 -0.60 -17.90 15.44
C ARG A 317 0.59 -17.52 16.30
N TYR A 318 1.05 -16.28 16.15
CA TYR A 318 2.21 -15.76 16.86
C TYR A 318 1.89 -14.41 17.49
N LEU A 319 2.33 -14.20 18.72
CA LEU A 319 2.50 -12.84 19.24
C LEU A 319 3.91 -12.38 18.90
N LEU A 320 4.05 -11.18 18.34
CA LEU A 320 5.30 -10.65 17.81
C LEU A 320 5.53 -9.21 18.30
N GLN A 321 6.78 -8.90 18.64
CA GLN A 321 7.25 -7.55 18.91
C GLN A 321 8.50 -7.24 18.06
N ILE A 322 8.58 -6.00 17.59
CA ILE A 322 9.80 -5.41 17.03
C ILE A 322 10.42 -4.53 18.14
N ILE A 323 11.61 -4.93 18.60
CA ILE A 323 12.23 -4.43 19.83
C ILE A 323 13.53 -3.64 19.58
N GLY A 324 13.90 -3.45 18.32
CA GLY A 324 15.12 -2.73 17.94
C GLY A 324 15.23 -2.54 16.45
N TYR A 325 16.15 -1.67 16.02
CA TYR A 325 16.37 -1.30 14.61
C TYR A 325 17.84 -1.08 14.21
N TYR A 326 18.72 -0.96 15.20
CA TYR A 326 20.11 -0.58 15.00
C TYR A 326 21.01 -1.75 15.38
N ASP A 327 22.09 -1.94 14.63
CA ASP A 327 23.14 -2.89 15.00
C ASP A 327 23.99 -2.37 16.16
N ALA A 328 25.00 -3.15 16.56
CA ALA A 328 25.93 -2.80 17.63
C ALA A 328 26.77 -1.54 17.35
N THR A 329 26.88 -1.10 16.09
CA THR A 329 27.59 0.12 15.69
C THR A 329 26.68 1.34 15.62
N GLY A 330 25.36 1.15 15.74
CA GLY A 330 24.35 2.19 15.57
C GLY A 330 23.90 2.38 14.11
N ALA A 331 24.29 1.49 13.19
CA ALA A 331 23.80 1.51 11.82
C ALA A 331 22.34 1.05 11.78
N GLY A 332 21.49 1.77 11.05
CA GLY A 332 20.06 1.45 10.92
C GLY A 332 19.78 0.45 9.80
N GLY A 333 18.66 -0.26 9.94
CA GLY A 333 18.25 -1.32 9.00
C GLY A 333 18.45 -2.72 9.57
N PHE A 334 18.57 -2.83 10.89
CA PHE A 334 18.77 -4.10 11.57
C PHE A 334 17.64 -4.33 12.57
N PRO A 335 16.41 -4.61 12.10
CA PRO A 335 15.30 -4.86 12.99
C PRO A 335 15.59 -6.06 13.89
N VAL A 336 15.29 -5.90 15.18
CA VAL A 336 15.36 -6.97 16.16
C VAL A 336 13.94 -7.36 16.52
N ILE A 337 13.61 -8.62 16.34
CA ILE A 337 12.27 -9.15 16.58
C ILE A 337 12.30 -10.27 17.62
N ARG A 338 11.19 -10.45 18.30
CA ARG A 338 10.91 -11.62 19.12
C ARG A 338 9.45 -12.01 18.95
N TRP A 339 9.17 -13.30 19.06
CA TRP A 339 7.81 -13.81 18.98
C TRP A 339 7.65 -15.05 19.84
N ARG A 340 6.41 -15.38 20.16
CA ARG A 340 6.02 -16.68 20.73
C ARG A 340 4.88 -17.25 19.90
N THR A 341 4.85 -18.58 19.78
CA THR A 341 3.70 -19.29 19.21
C THR A 341 2.57 -19.33 20.24
N LEU A 342 1.34 -19.16 19.79
CA LEU A 342 0.14 -19.39 20.58
C LEU A 342 -0.25 -20.87 20.44
N GLU A 343 -0.40 -21.57 21.55
CA GLU A 343 -0.90 -22.95 21.52
C GLU A 343 -2.42 -22.96 21.31
N ASN A 344 -2.94 -24.02 20.66
CA ASN A 344 -4.38 -24.17 20.43
C ASN A 344 -5.15 -24.12 21.77
N GLY A 345 -5.85 -23.01 22.02
CA GLY A 345 -6.62 -22.76 23.24
C GLY A 345 -6.13 -21.59 24.10
N GLU A 346 -4.98 -20.97 23.78
CA GLU A 346 -4.61 -19.65 24.29
C GLU A 346 -5.31 -18.57 23.45
N ILE A 347 -6.57 -18.32 23.80
CA ILE A 347 -7.37 -17.17 23.34
C ILE A 347 -7.92 -16.48 24.58
#